data_AF-A0A9J6G985-F1
#
_entry.id   AF-A0A9J6G985-F1
#
_cell.length_a   1.000
_cell.length_b   1.000
_cell.length_c   1.000
_cell.angle_alpha   90.00
_cell.angle_beta   90.00
_cell.angle_gamma   90.00
#
_symmetry.space_group_name_H-M   'P 1'
#
loop_
_entity.id
_entity.type
_entity.pdbx_description
1 polymer ?
#
loop_
_entity_poly.entity_id
_entity_poly.type
_entity_poly.pdbx_seq_one_letter_code
_entity_poly.pdbx_strand_id
1 'polypeptide(L)'
;MEVEAALILSERSLAVNSLRYTTVICDGDNRSYHSIQQAKVYGFIPVEKEDCVNHDQKRMGTQLRALQKGKPSDGGRIGGRGRLTGDLVNKLTNYYGLSSPTLETLPECTMP
;
A
#
# COMPACT_ATOMS: atom_id res chain seq x y z
N MET A 1 9.21 1.52 -18.83
CA MET A 1 9.19 0.07 -18.53
C MET A 1 8.01 -0.33 -17.63
N GLU A 2 7.99 -0.07 -16.31
CA GLU A 2 6.85 -0.52 -15.45
C GLU A 2 5.53 0.20 -15.77
N VAL A 3 5.60 1.50 -16.02
CA VAL A 3 4.44 2.34 -16.39
C VAL A 3 3.79 1.87 -17.69
N GLU A 4 4.61 1.51 -18.69
CA GLU A 4 4.14 0.98 -19.98
C GLU A 4 3.59 -0.43 -19.83
N ALA A 5 4.22 -1.28 -19.02
CA ALA A 5 3.73 -2.62 -18.75
C ALA A 5 2.34 -2.58 -18.10
N ALA A 6 2.11 -1.67 -17.16
CA ALA A 6 0.82 -1.50 -16.49
C ALA A 6 -0.30 -1.07 -17.46
N LEU A 7 0.02 -0.20 -18.43
CA LEU A 7 -0.91 0.19 -19.50
C LEU A 7 -1.23 -1.00 -20.41
N ILE A 8 -0.20 -1.69 -20.91
CA ILE A 8 -0.37 -2.87 -21.79
C ILE A 8 -1.20 -3.95 -21.10
N LEU A 9 -0.97 -4.20 -19.81
CA LEU A 9 -1.72 -5.19 -19.04
C LEU A 9 -3.20 -4.79 -18.89
N SER A 10 -3.46 -3.50 -18.64
CA SER A 10 -4.81 -2.96 -18.47
C SER A 10 -5.61 -3.03 -19.78
N GLU A 11 -4.99 -2.64 -20.89
CA GLU A 11 -5.60 -2.70 -22.23
C GLU A 11 -5.87 -4.14 -22.67
N ARG A 12 -4.90 -5.04 -22.45
CA ARG A 12 -5.06 -6.47 -22.77
C ARG A 12 -6.18 -7.13 -21.97
N SER A 13 -6.32 -6.77 -20.69
CA SER A 13 -7.39 -7.30 -19.83
C SER A 13 -8.77 -7.00 -20.41
N LEU A 14 -8.96 -5.78 -20.93
CA LEU A 14 -10.20 -5.39 -21.60
C LEU A 14 -10.37 -6.13 -22.94
N ALA A 15 -9.32 -6.17 -23.77
CA ALA A 15 -9.40 -6.69 -25.14
C ALA A 15 -9.57 -8.22 -25.20
N VAL A 16 -8.89 -8.97 -24.32
CA VAL A 16 -8.85 -10.44 -24.38
C VAL A 16 -9.88 -11.06 -23.43
N ASN A 17 -10.03 -10.50 -22.23
CA ASN A 17 -10.82 -11.12 -21.17
C ASN A 17 -12.10 -10.34 -20.84
N SER A 18 -12.30 -9.15 -21.43
CA SER A 18 -13.40 -8.24 -21.06
C SER A 18 -13.43 -7.92 -19.56
N LEU A 19 -12.26 -7.96 -18.91
CA LEU A 19 -12.09 -7.69 -17.48
C LEU A 19 -11.62 -6.26 -17.24
N ARG A 20 -11.95 -5.74 -16.06
CA ARG A 20 -11.58 -4.40 -15.62
C ARG A 20 -10.98 -4.47 -14.23
N TYR A 21 -9.84 -3.83 -14.04
CA TYR A 21 -9.27 -3.66 -12.71
C TYR A 21 -10.01 -2.50 -12.02
N THR A 22 -10.56 -2.76 -10.84
CA THR A 22 -11.14 -1.72 -9.98
C THR A 22 -10.09 -1.10 -9.09
N THR A 23 -9.06 -1.85 -8.73
CA THR A 23 -8.05 -1.47 -7.73
C THR A 23 -6.66 -1.84 -8.23
N VAL A 24 -5.69 -0.94 -8.05
CA VAL A 24 -4.27 -1.18 -8.36
C VAL A 24 -3.44 -0.95 -7.11
N ILE A 25 -2.65 -1.96 -6.76
CA ILE A 25 -1.72 -1.93 -5.62
C ILE A 25 -0.39 -1.32 -6.09
N CYS A 26 0.14 -0.34 -5.34
CA CYS A 26 1.41 0.33 -5.64
C CYS A 26 2.36 0.30 -4.43
N ASP A 27 3.68 0.15 -4.67
CA ASP A 27 4.71 0.22 -3.60
C ASP A 27 5.14 1.67 -3.32
N GLY A 28 4.17 2.56 -3.12
CA GLY A 28 4.38 3.98 -2.86
C GLY A 28 4.68 4.84 -4.11
N ASP A 29 5.02 4.23 -5.23
CA ASP A 29 5.19 4.92 -6.51
C ASP A 29 3.86 5.05 -7.26
N ASN A 30 3.41 6.28 -7.49
CA ASN A 30 2.11 6.55 -8.12
C ASN A 30 2.20 6.69 -9.65
N ARG A 31 3.38 6.52 -10.26
CA ARG A 31 3.59 6.82 -11.68
C ARG A 31 2.75 5.93 -12.59
N SER A 32 2.67 4.63 -12.28
CA SER A 32 1.88 3.65 -13.02
C SER A 32 0.38 3.88 -12.84
N TYR A 33 -0.06 4.30 -11.65
CA TYR A 33 -1.45 4.70 -11.41
C TYR A 33 -1.83 5.94 -12.24
N HIS A 34 -0.98 6.96 -12.24
CA HIS A 34 -1.23 8.18 -13.01
C HIS A 34 -1.29 7.91 -14.52
N SER A 35 -0.46 7.03 -15.06
CA SER A 35 -0.54 6.67 -16.48
C SER A 35 -1.83 5.95 -16.83
N ILE A 36 -2.27 4.97 -16.01
CA ILE A 36 -3.54 4.26 -16.21
C ILE A 36 -4.72 5.25 -16.18
N GLN A 37 -4.71 6.17 -15.21
CA GLN A 37 -5.76 7.18 -15.06
C GLN A 37 -5.80 8.16 -16.25
N GLN A 38 -4.63 8.57 -16.76
CA GLN A 38 -4.51 9.42 -17.94
C GLN A 38 -4.96 8.72 -19.21
N ALA A 39 -4.61 7.43 -19.37
CA ALA A 39 -5.00 6.62 -20.51
C ALA A 39 -6.50 6.30 -20.55
N LYS A 40 -7.23 6.47 -19.42
CA LYS A 40 -8.67 6.21 -19.30
C LYS A 40 -9.07 4.84 -19.88
N VAL A 41 -8.28 3.81 -19.58
CA VAL A 41 -8.41 2.47 -20.17
C VAL A 41 -9.82 1.86 -20.00
N TYR A 42 -10.49 2.18 -18.89
CA TYR A 42 -11.83 1.68 -18.56
C TYR A 42 -12.94 2.72 -18.72
N GLY A 43 -12.64 3.88 -19.30
CA GLY A 43 -13.61 4.94 -19.57
C GLY A 43 -14.17 5.58 -18.29
N PHE A 44 -15.42 5.24 -17.95
CA PHE A 44 -16.17 5.87 -16.86
C PHE A 44 -15.87 5.31 -15.46
N ILE A 45 -15.27 4.12 -15.37
CA ILE A 45 -14.98 3.49 -14.08
C ILE A 45 -13.58 3.93 -13.64
N PRO A 46 -13.46 4.72 -12.55
CA PRO A 46 -12.16 5.07 -12.01
C PRO A 46 -11.49 3.84 -11.40
N VAL A 47 -10.17 3.75 -11.57
CA VAL A 47 -9.36 2.77 -10.86
C VAL A 47 -8.99 3.38 -9.51
N GLU A 48 -9.14 2.64 -8.42
CA GLU A 48 -8.70 3.05 -7.09
C GLU A 48 -7.24 2.64 -6.85
N LYS A 49 -6.52 3.49 -6.14
CA LYS A 49 -5.13 3.23 -5.77
C LYS A 49 -5.06 2.76 -4.32
N GLU A 50 -4.48 1.59 -4.10
CA GLU A 50 -4.12 1.10 -2.78
C GLU A 50 -2.60 1.04 -2.62
N ASP A 51 -2.13 1.32 -1.41
CA ASP A 51 -0.72 1.16 -1.05
C ASP A 51 -0.47 -0.28 -0.62
N CYS A 52 0.69 -0.83 -0.98
CA CYS A 52 1.05 -2.16 -0.52
C CYS A 52 1.35 -2.15 0.99
N VAL A 53 1.00 -3.23 1.68
CA VAL A 53 1.21 -3.36 3.14
C VAL A 53 2.68 -3.19 3.52
N ASN A 54 3.60 -3.65 2.67
CA ASN A 54 5.04 -3.44 2.86
C ASN A 54 5.42 -1.96 2.85
N HIS A 55 4.79 -1.16 1.99
CA HIS A 55 4.99 0.28 1.93
C HIS A 55 4.50 0.95 3.20
N ASP A 56 3.27 0.62 3.63
CA ASP A 56 2.69 1.15 4.87
C ASP A 56 3.51 0.76 6.12
N GLN A 57 4.00 -0.47 6.16
CA GLN A 57 4.91 -0.95 7.20
C GLN A 57 6.21 -0.11 7.23
N LYS A 58 6.85 0.11 6.09
CA LYS A 58 8.07 0.94 5.99
C LYS A 58 7.79 2.39 6.39
N ARG A 59 6.66 2.96 5.95
CA ARG A 59 6.23 4.33 6.26
C ARG A 59 6.05 4.51 7.76
N MET A 60 5.30 3.62 8.40
CA MET A 60 5.05 3.64 9.83
C MET A 60 6.36 3.49 10.62
N GLY A 61 7.20 2.50 10.29
CA GLY A 61 8.47 2.30 10.98
C GLY A 61 9.40 3.52 10.89
N THR A 62 9.41 4.22 9.76
CA THR A 62 10.22 5.43 9.55
C THR A 62 9.71 6.60 10.38
N GLN A 63 8.39 6.81 10.41
CA GLN A 63 7.77 7.85 11.24
C GLN A 63 7.99 7.59 12.74
N LEU A 64 7.83 6.34 13.19
CA LEU A 64 8.08 5.97 14.59
C LEU A 64 9.53 6.19 15.01
N ARG A 65 10.51 5.88 14.13
CA ARG A 65 11.92 6.17 14.36
C ARG A 65 12.21 7.68 14.37
N ALA A 66 11.54 8.46 13.52
CA ALA A 66 11.66 9.92 13.54
C ALA A 66 11.11 10.51 14.84
N LEU A 67 9.95 10.04 15.31
CA LEU A 67 9.36 10.42 16.60
C LEU A 67 10.26 10.03 17.78
N GLN A 68 10.88 8.84 17.74
CA GLN A 68 11.82 8.42 18.77
C GLN A 68 13.02 9.38 18.91
N LYS A 69 13.51 9.90 17.79
CA LYS A 69 14.66 10.83 17.72
C LYS A 69 14.25 12.28 17.97
N GLY A 70 12.98 12.62 17.76
CA GLY A 70 12.42 13.95 17.98
C GLY A 70 12.34 14.34 19.46
N LYS A 71 12.37 15.65 19.72
CA LYS A 71 12.02 16.21 21.03
C LYS A 71 10.48 16.36 21.08
N PRO A 72 9.79 15.79 22.08
CA PRO A 72 8.38 16.07 22.33
C PRO A 72 8.19 17.53 22.77
N SER A 73 6.95 18.01 22.68
CA SER A 73 6.49 19.31 23.19
C SER A 73 6.89 19.57 24.65
N ASP A 74 7.02 18.50 25.45
CA ASP A 74 7.23 18.58 26.90
C ASP A 74 8.72 18.59 27.29
N GLY A 75 9.64 18.81 26.34
CA GLY A 75 11.08 18.98 26.61
C GLY A 75 11.87 17.71 26.94
N GLY A 76 11.22 16.54 27.02
CA GLY A 76 11.85 15.24 27.32
C GLY A 76 12.46 14.49 26.11
N ARG A 77 12.80 13.21 26.28
CA ARG A 77 13.08 12.28 25.15
C ARG A 77 11.88 11.32 25.02
N ILE A 78 11.36 11.14 23.79
CA ILE A 78 10.28 10.15 23.53
C ILE A 78 10.81 8.72 23.66
N GLY A 79 12.10 8.50 23.37
CA GLY A 79 12.76 7.21 23.57
C GLY A 79 13.33 7.01 24.98
N GLY A 80 13.31 5.76 25.45
CA GLY A 80 13.89 5.34 26.74
C GLY A 80 13.23 4.10 27.34
N ARG A 81 13.75 3.64 28.49
CA ARG A 81 13.17 2.53 29.27
C ARG A 81 11.73 2.87 29.65
N GLY A 82 10.77 2.01 29.29
CA GLY A 82 9.33 2.25 29.51
C GLY A 82 8.66 3.21 28.51
N ARG A 83 9.38 3.66 27.47
CA ARG A 83 8.86 4.50 26.38
C ARG A 83 9.15 3.88 25.01
N LEU A 84 9.03 4.65 23.93
CA LEU A 84 9.22 4.19 22.55
C LEU A 84 10.67 3.74 22.31
N THR A 85 10.92 2.44 22.51
CA THR A 85 12.23 1.80 22.30
C THR A 85 12.33 1.26 20.88
N GLY A 86 13.54 1.13 20.32
CA GLY A 86 13.72 0.61 18.95
C GLY A 86 13.07 -0.77 18.75
N ASP A 87 13.18 -1.63 19.75
CA ASP A 87 12.55 -2.95 19.75
C ASP A 87 11.01 -2.88 19.73
N LEU A 88 10.42 -1.90 20.43
CA LEU A 88 8.98 -1.68 20.41
C LEU A 88 8.51 -1.17 19.04
N VAL A 89 9.28 -0.27 18.42
CA VAL A 89 9.00 0.19 17.04
C VAL A 89 9.04 -0.98 16.08
N ASN A 90 10.03 -1.86 16.17
CA ASN A 90 10.12 -3.04 15.32
C ASN A 90 8.97 -4.01 15.56
N LYS A 91 8.57 -4.25 16.81
CA LYS A 91 7.40 -5.08 17.15
C LYS A 91 6.10 -4.51 16.57
N LEU A 92 5.87 -3.21 16.72
CA LEU A 92 4.69 -2.53 16.15
C LEU A 92 4.70 -2.58 14.62
N THR A 93 5.87 -2.34 14.02
CA THR A 93 6.07 -2.41 12.56
C THR A 93 5.78 -3.81 12.01
N ASN A 94 6.30 -4.85 12.67
CA ASN A 94 6.07 -6.23 12.24
C ASN A 94 4.65 -6.69 12.50
N TYR A 95 4.01 -6.24 13.59
CA TYR A 95 2.60 -6.55 13.85
C TYR A 95 1.70 -6.07 12.72
N TYR A 96 1.89 -4.83 12.24
CA TYR A 96 1.13 -4.31 11.11
C TYR A 96 1.36 -5.11 9.83
N GLY A 97 2.61 -5.48 9.53
CA GLY A 97 2.94 -6.30 8.36
C GLY A 97 2.36 -7.72 8.40
N LEU A 98 2.17 -8.29 9.59
CA LEU A 98 1.61 -9.63 9.81
C LEU A 98 0.08 -9.65 9.98
N SER A 99 -0.52 -8.51 10.34
CA SER A 99 -1.96 -8.40 10.59
C SER A 99 -2.82 -8.28 9.33
N SER A 100 -2.19 -8.14 8.15
CA SER A 100 -2.91 -8.25 6.88
C SER A 100 -3.44 -9.68 6.79
N PRO A 101 -4.76 -9.90 6.89
CA PRO A 101 -5.30 -11.24 6.88
C PRO A 101 -4.88 -11.90 5.56
N THR A 102 -4.16 -13.01 5.67
CA THR A 102 -4.11 -14.01 4.62
C THR A 102 -5.56 -14.31 4.23
N LEU A 103 -5.98 -13.83 3.06
CA LEU A 103 -6.89 -14.47 2.10
C LEU A 103 -7.84 -15.57 2.65
N GLU A 104 -8.61 -15.32 3.71
CA GLU A 104 -9.61 -16.27 4.21
C GLU A 104 -11.07 -15.83 4.00
N THR A 105 -11.34 -14.75 3.27
CA THR A 105 -12.73 -14.36 2.92
C THR A 105 -12.87 -13.76 1.53
N LEU A 106 -12.34 -14.42 0.49
CA LEU A 106 -13.01 -14.31 -0.81
C LEU A 106 -14.10 -15.38 -0.82
N PRO A 107 -15.40 -15.04 -0.72
CA PRO A 107 -16.42 -16.00 -1.06
C PRO A 107 -16.14 -16.45 -2.50
N GLU A 108 -16.07 -17.77 -2.68
CA GLU A 108 -16.00 -18.38 -4.00
C GLU A 108 -17.04 -17.70 -4.90
N CYS A 109 -16.58 -17.06 -5.98
CA CYS A 109 -17.46 -16.62 -7.05
C CYS A 109 -18.08 -17.86 -7.69
N THR A 110 -19.14 -18.39 -7.08
CA THR A 110 -20.09 -19.26 -7.76
C THR A 110 -20.85 -18.39 -8.74
N MET A 111 -20.39 -18.37 -9.98
CA MET A 111 -21.15 -17.84 -11.11
C MET A 111 -22.33 -18.79 -11.41
N PRO A 112 -23.53 -18.27 -11.71
CA PRO A 112 -24.66 -19.08 -12.18
C PRO A 112 -24.43 -19.67 -13.58
#